data_AF-A0A9Q2NUB2-F1
#
_entry.id   AF-A0A9Q2NUB2-F1
#
_cell.length_a   1.000
_cell.length_b   1.000
_cell.length_c   1.000
_cell.angle_alpha   90.00
_cell.angle_beta   90.00
_cell.angle_gamma   90.00
#
_symmetry.space_group_name_H-M   'P 1'
#
loop_
_entity.id
_entity.type
_entity.pdbx_description
1 polymer ?
#
loop_
_entity_poly.entity_id
_entity_poly.type
_entity_poly.pdbx_seq_one_letter_code
_entity_poly.pdbx_strand_id
1 'polypeptide(L)'
;MAEYRFNIPRFATFYLGLSIGLPVLIYLIRQYLGFDLSSGGISLIPIMLTTLNEGARFVRATGRRPDNREAWKMAGLFALFGVMLSMLLAAVVLVVAPAMLGDLSSLGFGFVAAMVAVMAIVYILVSRVFFALGARSEVKRLP
;
A
#
# COMPACT_ATOMS: atom_id res chain seq x y z
N MET A 1 6.92 27.07 10.40
CA MET A 1 6.75 25.61 10.54
C MET A 1 6.32 25.09 9.18
N ALA A 2 7.04 24.13 8.59
CA ALA A 2 6.69 23.62 7.26
C ALA A 2 5.47 22.67 7.34
N GLU A 3 4.54 22.82 6.40
CA GLU A 3 3.35 21.99 6.30
C GLU A 3 3.68 20.71 5.52
N TYR A 4 3.34 19.54 6.08
CA TYR A 4 3.45 18.29 5.33
C TYR A 4 2.39 18.26 4.22
N ARG A 5 2.84 18.20 2.97
CA ARG A 5 1.97 18.08 1.79
C ARG A 5 2.06 16.67 1.23
N PHE A 6 0.92 15.99 1.16
CA PHE A 6 0.85 14.67 0.54
C PHE A 6 1.15 14.77 -0.96
N ASN A 7 2.19 14.06 -1.40
CA ASN A 7 2.62 14.06 -2.80
C ASN A 7 2.16 12.77 -3.48
N ILE A 8 1.08 12.88 -4.27
CA ILE A 8 0.43 11.75 -4.95
C ILE A 8 1.38 11.05 -5.93
N PRO A 9 2.09 11.73 -6.87
CA PRO A 9 3.02 11.06 -7.77
C PRO A 9 4.07 10.23 -7.04
N ARG A 10 4.67 10.79 -5.98
CA ARG A 10 5.69 10.10 -5.20
C ARG A 10 5.15 8.87 -4.47
N PHE A 11 3.96 9.01 -3.88
CA PHE A 11 3.26 7.89 -3.26
C PHE A 11 2.99 6.79 -4.29
N ALA A 12 2.44 7.16 -5.44
CA ALA A 12 2.10 6.23 -6.52
C ALA A 12 3.34 5.52 -7.08
N THR A 13 4.41 6.24 -7.42
CA THR A 13 5.63 5.63 -7.96
C THR A 13 6.25 4.65 -6.97
N PHE A 14 6.33 5.00 -5.68
CA PHE A 14 6.88 4.10 -4.66
C PHE A 14 5.99 2.88 -4.44
N TYR A 15 4.68 3.10 -4.36
CA TYR A 15 3.69 2.03 -4.22
C TYR A 15 3.74 1.06 -5.41
N LEU A 16 3.64 1.57 -6.64
CA LEU A 16 3.69 0.77 -7.87
C LEU A 16 5.03 0.04 -8.02
N GLY A 17 6.14 0.71 -7.68
CA GLY A 17 7.46 0.08 -7.68
C GLY A 17 7.52 -1.15 -6.77
N LEU A 18 6.91 -1.09 -5.59
CA LEU A 18 6.80 -2.24 -4.69
C LEU A 18 5.79 -3.28 -5.20
N SER A 19 4.63 -2.84 -5.68
CA SER A 19 3.56 -3.73 -6.16
C SER A 19 3.96 -4.52 -7.42
N ILE A 20 4.91 -4.02 -8.21
CA ILE A 20 5.44 -4.70 -9.39
C ILE A 20 6.75 -5.41 -9.05
N GLY A 21 7.69 -4.72 -8.41
CA GLY A 21 9.03 -5.23 -8.14
C GLY A 21 9.04 -6.43 -7.20
N LEU A 22 8.15 -6.44 -6.20
CA LEU A 22 8.12 -7.52 -5.21
C LEU A 22 7.62 -8.86 -5.81
N PRO A 23 6.51 -8.92 -6.56
CA PRO A 23 6.14 -10.14 -7.29
C PRO A 23 7.23 -10.64 -8.24
N VAL A 24 7.91 -9.74 -8.97
CA VAL A 24 9.02 -10.12 -9.85
C VAL A 24 10.16 -10.76 -9.05
N LEU A 25 10.54 -10.16 -7.92
CA LEU A 25 11.57 -10.71 -7.04
C LEU A 25 11.18 -12.09 -6.49
N ILE A 26 9.93 -12.26 -6.05
CA ILE A 26 9.44 -13.54 -5.53
C ILE A 26 9.42 -14.62 -6.61
N TYR A 27 9.00 -14.25 -7.83
CA TYR A 27 9.04 -15.15 -8.98
C TYR A 27 10.48 -15.63 -9.26
N LEU A 28 11.46 -14.71 -9.25
CA LEU A 28 12.87 -15.06 -9.45
C LEU A 28 13.39 -15.97 -8.33
N ILE A 29 13.08 -15.68 -7.06
CA ILE A 29 13.45 -16.53 -5.91
C ILE A 29 12.88 -17.93 -6.09
N ARG A 30 11.61 -18.04 -6.46
CA ARG A 30 10.97 -19.34 -6.70
C ARG A 30 11.65 -20.10 -7.86
N GLN A 31 11.96 -19.40 -8.95
CA GLN A 31 12.54 -20.01 -10.15
C GLN A 31 13.98 -20.49 -9.94
N TYR A 32 14.80 -19.73 -9.21
CA TYR A 32 16.23 -20.02 -9.06
C TYR A 32 16.60 -20.72 -7.75
N LEU A 33 15.83 -20.51 -6.68
CA LEU A 33 16.12 -21.06 -5.35
C LEU A 33 15.09 -22.11 -4.91
N GLY A 34 13.98 -22.29 -5.64
CA GLY A 34 12.94 -23.27 -5.33
C GLY A 34 12.09 -22.93 -4.10
N PHE A 35 12.27 -21.76 -3.48
CA PHE A 35 11.49 -21.34 -2.32
C PHE A 35 10.19 -20.66 -2.75
N ASP A 36 9.05 -21.17 -2.28
CA ASP A 36 7.77 -20.47 -2.39
C ASP A 36 7.57 -19.54 -1.20
N LEU A 37 7.76 -18.25 -1.45
CA LEU A 37 7.51 -17.22 -0.46
C LEU A 37 6.10 -16.65 -0.57
N SER A 38 5.28 -17.10 -1.52
CA SER A 38 3.96 -16.50 -1.73
C SER A 38 3.06 -16.68 -0.51
N SER A 39 2.52 -15.55 -0.03
CA SER A 39 1.57 -15.54 1.09
C SER A 39 0.62 -14.34 0.94
N GLY A 40 -0.59 -14.46 1.48
CA GLY A 40 -1.57 -13.36 1.46
C GLY A 40 -1.02 -12.06 2.06
N GLY A 41 -0.14 -12.14 3.04
CA GLY A 41 0.47 -10.98 3.70
C GLY A 41 1.40 -10.15 2.81
N ILE A 42 2.00 -10.74 1.77
CA ILE A 42 2.89 -10.03 0.85
C ILE A 42 2.15 -8.94 0.07
N SER A 43 0.86 -9.16 -0.22
CA SER A 43 0.01 -8.16 -0.90
C SER A 43 -0.14 -6.84 -0.13
N LEU A 44 0.13 -6.85 1.19
CA LEU A 44 0.06 -5.67 2.04
C LEU A 44 1.38 -4.89 2.09
N ILE A 45 2.50 -5.50 1.68
CA ILE A 45 3.83 -4.88 1.79
C ILE A 45 3.91 -3.52 1.06
N PRO A 46 3.35 -3.35 -0.16
CA PRO A 46 3.36 -2.05 -0.82
C PRO A 46 2.71 -0.94 0.01
N ILE A 47 1.53 -1.18 0.59
CA ILE A 47 0.86 -0.17 1.42
C ILE A 47 1.59 0.05 2.75
N MET A 48 2.11 -1.02 3.36
CA MET A 48 2.88 -0.96 4.61
C MET A 48 4.12 -0.08 4.47
N LEU A 49 4.97 -0.37 3.49
CA LEU A 49 6.24 0.35 3.32
C LEU A 49 6.03 1.78 2.81
N THR A 50 5.06 1.98 1.92
CA THR A 50 4.75 3.33 1.43
C THR A 50 4.28 4.23 2.57
N THR A 51 3.35 3.75 3.41
CA THR A 51 2.83 4.54 4.53
C THR A 51 3.82 4.70 5.68
N LEU A 52 4.69 3.71 5.90
CA LEU A 52 5.84 3.82 6.80
C LEU A 52 6.76 4.98 6.37
N ASN A 53 7.11 5.05 5.08
CA ASN A 53 7.95 6.10 4.53
C ASN A 53 7.29 7.48 4.64
N GLU A 54 5.99 7.58 4.34
CA GLU A 54 5.24 8.83 4.50
C GLU A 54 5.16 9.28 5.98
N GLY A 55 5.08 8.34 6.93
CA GLY A 55 5.15 8.63 8.36
C GLY A 55 6.47 9.24 8.79
N ALA A 56 7.59 8.69 8.33
CA ALA A 56 8.90 9.27 8.58
C ALA A 56 9.03 10.67 7.95
N ARG A 57 8.55 10.82 6.71
CA ARG A 57 8.58 12.11 5.99
C ARG A 57 7.73 13.19 6.65
N PHE A 58 6.59 12.82 7.24
CA PHE A 58 5.77 13.74 8.01
C PHE A 58 6.59 14.39 9.14
N VAL A 59 7.33 13.57 9.89
CA VAL A 59 8.17 14.05 11.00
C VAL A 59 9.32 14.90 10.49
N ARG A 60 10.00 14.49 9.42
CA ARG A 60 11.08 15.30 8.81
C ARG A 60 10.61 16.67 8.35
N ALA A 61 9.38 16.75 7.82
CA ALA A 61 8.81 18.00 7.32
C ALA A 61 8.29 18.90 8.45
N THR A 62 7.61 18.32 9.45
CA THR A 62 6.89 19.11 10.48
C THR A 62 7.66 19.24 11.78
N GLY A 63 8.69 18.42 12.02
CA GLY A 63 9.42 18.32 13.28
C GLY A 63 8.61 17.70 14.43
N ARG A 64 7.40 17.21 14.18
CA ARG A 64 6.50 16.64 15.22
C ARG A 64 5.88 15.33 14.79
N ARG A 65 5.30 14.61 15.75
CA ARG A 65 4.43 13.46 15.46
C ARG A 65 3.07 13.94 14.92
N PRO A 66 2.43 13.17 14.03
CA PRO A 66 1.06 13.42 13.65
C PRO A 66 0.14 13.20 14.85
N ASP A 67 -0.84 14.09 15.02
CA ASP A 67 -1.87 13.91 16.04
C ASP A 67 -2.78 12.74 15.67
N ASN A 68 -3.51 12.20 16.65
CA ASN A 68 -4.34 11.01 16.39
C ASN A 68 -5.38 11.24 15.28
N ARG A 69 -6.04 12.40 15.27
CA ARG A 69 -7.02 12.77 14.23
C ARG A 69 -6.37 12.92 12.84
N GLU A 70 -5.18 13.50 12.79
CA GLU A 70 -4.39 13.67 11.56
C GLU A 70 -3.93 12.33 11.00
N ALA A 71 -3.45 11.43 11.87
CA ALA A 71 -3.04 10.09 11.50
C ALA A 71 -4.20 9.26 10.89
N TRP A 72 -5.42 9.38 11.43
CA TRP A 72 -6.60 8.72 10.86
C TRP A 72 -7.02 9.33 9.52
N LYS A 73 -7.00 10.66 9.39
CA LYS A 73 -7.29 11.34 8.12
C LYS A 73 -6.30 10.91 7.04
N MET A 74 -5.00 10.89 7.35
CA MET A 74 -3.95 10.47 6.42
C MET A 74 -4.06 8.98 6.08
N ALA A 75 -4.36 8.11 7.05
CA ALA A 75 -4.59 6.69 6.80
C ALA A 75 -5.73 6.45 5.81
N GLY A 76 -6.85 7.17 5.94
CA GLY A 76 -7.95 7.14 4.98
C GLY A 76 -7.52 7.57 3.58
N LEU A 77 -6.72 8.64 3.49
CA LEU A 77 -6.18 9.13 2.21
C LEU A 77 -5.25 8.10 1.55
N PHE A 78 -4.30 7.55 2.31
CA PHE A 78 -3.37 6.54 1.79
C PHE A 78 -4.10 5.26 1.36
N ALA A 79 -5.09 4.83 2.12
CA ALA A 79 -5.90 3.67 1.78
C ALA A 79 -6.69 3.91 0.49
N LEU A 80 -7.31 5.08 0.33
CA LEU A 80 -8.02 5.45 -0.88
C LEU A 80 -7.10 5.38 -2.11
N PHE A 81 -5.94 6.03 -2.06
CA PHE A 81 -4.98 5.97 -3.16
C PHE A 81 -4.40 4.58 -3.38
N GLY A 82 -4.11 3.83 -2.31
CA GLY A 82 -3.66 2.45 -2.38
C GLY A 82 -4.66 1.55 -3.10
N VAL A 83 -5.95 1.63 -2.73
CA VAL A 83 -7.01 0.86 -3.38
C VAL A 83 -7.15 1.26 -4.84
N MET A 84 -7.18 2.56 -5.17
CA MET A 84 -7.27 3.01 -6.56
C MET A 84 -6.10 2.50 -7.41
N LEU A 85 -4.88 2.54 -6.88
CA LEU A 85 -3.70 2.03 -7.60
C LEU A 85 -3.73 0.51 -7.73
N SER A 86 -4.18 -0.22 -6.72
CA SER A 86 -4.39 -1.67 -6.80
C SER A 86 -5.42 -2.04 -7.85
N MET A 87 -6.55 -1.32 -7.90
CA MET A 87 -7.59 -1.52 -8.91
C MET A 87 -7.07 -1.21 -10.32
N LEU A 88 -6.28 -0.15 -10.46
CA LEU A 88 -5.64 0.19 -11.74
C LEU A 88 -4.68 -0.91 -12.19
N LEU A 89 -3.83 -1.42 -11.28
CA LEU A 89 -2.94 -2.56 -11.58
C LEU A 89 -3.74 -3.82 -11.94
N ALA A 90 -4.79 -4.12 -11.20
CA ALA A 90 -5.67 -5.26 -11.50
C ALA A 90 -6.28 -5.11 -12.89
N ALA A 91 -6.78 -3.92 -13.26
CA ALA A 91 -7.31 -3.66 -14.59
C ALA A 91 -6.25 -3.87 -15.69
N VAL A 92 -5.01 -3.39 -15.48
CA VAL A 92 -3.90 -3.62 -16.42
C VAL A 92 -3.62 -5.12 -16.57
N VAL A 93 -3.55 -5.87 -15.46
CA VAL A 93 -3.34 -7.33 -15.48
C VAL A 93 -4.46 -8.03 -16.26
N LEU A 94 -5.71 -7.63 -16.08
CA LEU A 94 -6.85 -8.25 -16.79
C LEU A 94 -6.83 -7.96 -18.30
N VAL A 95 -6.29 -6.82 -18.72
CA VAL A 95 -6.09 -6.52 -20.15
C VAL A 95 -4.98 -7.38 -20.75
N VAL A 96 -3.89 -7.62 -20.01
CA VAL A 96 -2.73 -8.38 -20.49
C VAL A 96 -2.94 -9.90 -20.36
N ALA A 97 -3.71 -10.34 -19.38
CA ALA A 97 -4.01 -11.74 -19.08
C ALA A 97 -5.52 -11.98 -18.98
N PRO A 98 -6.27 -11.88 -20.11
CA PRO A 98 -7.73 -11.92 -20.10
C PRO A 98 -8.30 -13.26 -19.63
N ALA A 99 -7.52 -14.34 -19.62
CA ALA A 99 -7.94 -15.62 -19.04
C ALA A 99 -8.40 -15.48 -17.57
N MET A 100 -7.81 -14.55 -16.81
CA MET A 100 -8.18 -14.29 -15.40
C MET A 100 -9.54 -13.58 -15.25
N LEU A 101 -10.08 -12.96 -16.31
CA LEU A 101 -11.41 -12.34 -16.28
C LEU A 101 -12.52 -13.39 -16.10
N GLY A 102 -12.36 -14.56 -16.71
CA GLY A 102 -13.34 -15.65 -16.61
C GLY A 102 -13.56 -16.07 -15.16
N ASP A 103 -12.46 -16.28 -14.43
CA ASP A 103 -12.49 -16.67 -13.01
C ASP A 103 -13.17 -15.60 -12.15
N LEU A 104 -12.82 -14.32 -12.34
CA LEU A 104 -13.42 -13.20 -11.60
C LEU A 104 -14.91 -13.00 -11.92
N SER A 105 -15.30 -13.17 -13.17
CA SER A 105 -16.70 -12.99 -13.61
C SER A 105 -17.63 -14.03 -12.97
N SER A 106 -17.10 -15.21 -12.66
CA SER A 106 -17.84 -16.31 -12.02
C SER A 106 -18.21 -16.03 -10.56
N LEU A 107 -17.44 -15.18 -9.86
CA LEU A 107 -17.66 -14.82 -8.45
C LEU A 107 -18.83 -13.84 -8.25
N GLY A 108 -19.25 -13.14 -9.31
CA GLY A 108 -20.30 -12.14 -9.27
C GLY A 108 -19.84 -10.79 -8.69
N PHE A 109 -20.42 -9.70 -9.21
CA PHE A 109 -20.03 -8.33 -8.84
C PHE A 109 -20.12 -8.04 -7.34
N GLY A 110 -21.17 -8.54 -6.67
CA GLY A 110 -21.37 -8.33 -5.23
C GLY A 110 -20.24 -8.89 -4.38
N PHE A 111 -19.69 -10.06 -4.75
CA PHE A 111 -18.57 -10.66 -4.03
C PHE A 111 -17.28 -9.86 -4.23
N VAL A 112 -16.98 -9.47 -5.47
CA VAL A 112 -15.80 -8.65 -5.79
C VAL A 112 -15.87 -7.29 -5.07
N ALA A 113 -17.04 -6.64 -5.06
CA ALA A 113 -17.26 -5.40 -4.34
C ALA A 113 -17.05 -5.57 -2.82
N ALA A 114 -17.53 -6.67 -2.24
CA ALA A 114 -17.30 -6.99 -0.83
C ALA A 114 -15.80 -7.20 -0.53
N MET A 115 -15.07 -7.89 -1.39
CA MET A 115 -13.61 -8.06 -1.25
C MET A 115 -12.87 -6.73 -1.29
N VAL A 116 -13.21 -5.84 -2.23
CA VAL A 116 -12.62 -4.51 -2.32
C VAL A 116 -12.92 -3.69 -1.07
N ALA A 117 -14.15 -3.77 -0.54
CA ALA A 117 -14.53 -3.08 0.70
C ALA A 117 -13.72 -3.58 1.91
N VAL A 118 -13.57 -4.90 2.05
CA VAL A 118 -12.72 -5.50 3.11
C VAL A 118 -11.28 -5.06 2.94
N MET A 119 -10.75 -5.08 1.71
CA MET A 119 -9.38 -4.66 1.43
C MET A 119 -9.17 -3.18 1.74
N ALA A 120 -10.15 -2.31 1.47
CA ALA A 120 -10.09 -0.89 1.83
C ALA A 120 -10.02 -0.71 3.36
N ILE A 121 -10.82 -1.45 4.12
CA ILE A 121 -10.77 -1.42 5.60
C ILE A 121 -9.39 -1.86 6.09
N VAL A 122 -8.87 -2.97 5.57
CA VAL A 122 -7.53 -3.47 5.90
C VAL A 122 -6.48 -2.41 5.56
N TYR A 123 -6.57 -1.77 4.39
CA TYR A 123 -5.65 -0.73 3.97
C TYR A 123 -5.68 0.48 4.91
N ILE A 124 -6.86 0.88 5.40
CA ILE A 124 -6.96 1.96 6.40
C ILE A 124 -6.23 1.58 7.67
N LEU A 125 -6.49 0.38 8.21
CA LEU A 125 -5.88 -0.08 9.46
C LEU A 125 -4.36 -0.22 9.33
N VAL A 126 -3.90 -0.85 8.26
CA VAL A 126 -2.47 -1.00 7.95
C VAL A 126 -1.82 0.36 7.79
N SER A 127 -2.41 1.25 6.98
CA SER A 127 -1.89 2.60 6.78
C SER A 127 -1.78 3.36 8.10
N ARG A 128 -2.78 3.23 8.99
CA ARG A 128 -2.80 3.88 10.30
C ARG A 128 -1.67 3.41 11.20
N VAL A 129 -1.41 2.10 11.24
CA VAL A 129 -0.36 1.50 12.06
C VAL A 129 1.01 1.89 11.49
N PHE A 130 1.23 1.65 10.20
CA PHE A 130 2.54 1.85 9.58
C PHE A 130 2.93 3.33 9.45
N PHE A 131 1.98 4.22 9.19
CA PHE A 131 2.23 5.66 9.27
C PHE A 131 2.71 6.09 10.66
N ALA A 132 2.06 5.59 11.72
CA ALA A 132 2.46 5.90 13.09
C ALA A 132 3.81 5.28 13.46
N LEU A 133 4.11 4.06 12.99
CA LEU A 133 5.42 3.43 13.17
C LEU A 133 6.52 4.24 12.47
N GLY A 134 6.28 4.69 11.25
CA GLY A 134 7.20 5.53 10.48
C GLY A 134 7.50 6.82 11.23
N ALA A 135 6.47 7.51 11.69
CA ALA A 135 6.63 8.72 12.49
C ALA A 135 7.38 8.46 13.81
N ARG A 136 7.05 7.38 14.53
CA ARG A 136 7.75 7.02 15.78
C ARG A 136 9.23 6.73 15.54
N SER A 137 9.57 6.05 14.45
CA SER A 137 10.94 5.70 14.11
C SER A 137 11.80 6.93 13.81
N GLU A 138 11.20 7.95 13.19
CA GLU A 138 11.91 9.16 12.79
C GLU A 138 12.05 10.17 13.92
N VAL A 139 11.07 10.27 14.84
CA VAL A 139 11.20 11.17 16.00
C VAL A 139 12.38 10.80 16.89
N LYS A 140 12.73 9.51 16.99
CA LYS A 140 13.92 9.07 17.73
C LYS A 140 15.24 9.55 17.11
N ARG A 141 15.21 10.07 15.87
CA ARG A 141 16.37 10.55 15.11
C ARG A 141 16.46 12.07 15.06
N LEU A 142 15.49 12.77 15.63
CA LEU A 142 15.59 14.22 15.80
C LEU A 142 16.60 14.51 16.92
N PRO A 143 17.52 15.48 16.72
CA PRO A 143 18.52 15.85 17.70
C PRO A 143 17.91 16.47 18.96
#